data_AF-A0A7J5GQP8-F1
#
_entry.id   AF-A0A7J5GQP8-F1
#
_cell.length_a   1.000
_cell.length_b   1.000
_cell.length_c   1.000
_cell.angle_alpha   90.00
_cell.angle_beta   90.00
_cell.angle_gamma   90.00
#
_symmetry.space_group_name_H-M   'P 1'
#
loop_
_entity.id
_entity.type
_entity.pdbx_description
1 polymer ?
#
loop_
_entity_poly.entity_id
_entity_poly.type
_entity_poly.pdbx_seq_one_letter_code
_entity_poly.pdbx_strand_id
1 'polypeptide(L)'
;YLNALLHTHYPKKYFACNASGSGQRYALSVEALNSFPVPIIPLHEQKQIGEIFSALDKKIELNRQINQNLPILDRSYNYRS
;
A
#
# COMPACT_ATOMS: atom_id res chain seq x y z
N TYR A 1 9.73 -2.39 4.33
CA TYR A 1 9.17 -2.83 5.63
C TYR A 1 8.02 -1.97 6.12
N LEU A 2 8.25 -0.71 6.55
CA LEU A 2 7.20 0.11 7.17
C LEU A 2 5.93 0.25 6.30
N ASN A 3 6.09 0.47 5.00
CA ASN A 3 4.95 0.49 4.08
C ASN A 3 4.12 -0.81 4.15
N ALA A 4 4.79 -1.98 4.11
CA ALA A 4 4.13 -3.27 4.19
C ALA A 4 3.44 -3.47 5.56
N LEU A 5 4.09 -3.08 6.66
CA LEU A 5 3.51 -3.12 8.01
C LEU A 5 2.23 -2.28 8.10
N LEU A 6 2.26 -1.04 7.59
CA LEU A 6 1.14 -0.10 7.64
C LEU A 6 -0.10 -0.59 6.89
N HIS A 7 0.07 -1.49 5.92
CA HIS A 7 -1.04 -2.08 5.16
C HIS A 7 -1.68 -3.31 5.83
N THR A 8 -1.11 -3.81 6.93
CA THR A 8 -1.68 -4.96 7.68
C THR A 8 -2.92 -4.56 8.51
N HIS A 9 -3.58 -5.56 9.12
CA HIS A 9 -4.68 -5.31 10.06
C HIS A 9 -4.22 -4.56 11.32
N TYR A 10 -2.98 -4.75 11.75
CA TYR A 10 -2.49 -4.25 13.04
C TYR A 10 -2.57 -2.72 13.18
N PRO A 11 -1.98 -1.90 12.29
CA PRO A 11 -2.13 -0.45 12.32
C PRO A 11 -3.59 -0.01 12.11
N LYS A 12 -4.34 -0.68 11.24
CA LYS A 12 -5.77 -0.36 11.00
C LYS A 12 -6.58 -0.48 12.29
N LYS A 13 -6.38 -1.55 13.05
CA LYS A 13 -7.04 -1.77 14.34
C LYS A 13 -6.61 -0.73 15.36
N TYR A 14 -5.30 -0.51 15.46
CA TYR A 14 -4.74 0.47 16.40
C TYR A 14 -5.31 1.87 16.14
N PHE A 15 -5.28 2.35 14.90
CA PHE A 15 -5.80 3.67 14.56
C PHE A 15 -7.32 3.76 14.72
N ALA A 16 -8.07 2.70 14.44
CA ALA A 16 -9.51 2.68 14.71
C ALA A 16 -9.82 2.81 16.22
N CYS A 17 -9.03 2.18 17.09
CA CYS A 17 -9.21 2.27 18.54
C CYS A 17 -8.73 3.61 19.14
N ASN A 18 -7.78 4.29 18.50
CA ASN A 18 -7.19 5.54 19.00
C ASN A 18 -7.71 6.78 18.26
N ALA A 19 -8.58 6.63 17.26
CA ALA A 19 -9.23 7.76 16.63
C ALA A 19 -10.29 8.36 17.58
N SER A 20 -10.31 9.68 17.66
CA SER A 20 -11.26 10.43 18.49
C SER A 20 -12.25 11.20 17.62
N GLY A 21 -13.46 11.40 18.12
CA GLY A 21 -14.54 12.11 17.43
C GLY A 21 -15.90 11.42 17.61
N SER A 22 -16.97 12.13 17.29
CA SER A 22 -18.35 11.60 17.34
C SER A 22 -18.98 11.58 15.94
N GLY A 23 -19.77 10.56 15.62
CA GLY A 23 -20.42 10.42 14.31
C GLY A 23 -19.44 9.94 13.22
N GLN A 24 -19.55 10.49 11.99
CA GLN A 24 -18.69 10.11 10.85
C GLN A 24 -17.31 10.79 10.82
N ARG A 25 -16.98 11.61 11.82
CA ARG A 25 -15.75 12.42 11.86
C ARG A 25 -14.74 11.85 12.84
N TYR A 26 -14.21 10.67 12.52
CA TYR A 26 -13.06 10.12 13.23
C TYR A 26 -11.80 10.86 12.78
N ALA A 27 -11.11 11.50 13.72
CA ALA A 27 -9.82 12.10 13.50
C ALA A 27 -8.73 11.32 14.24
N LEU A 28 -7.64 11.03 13.54
CA LEU A 28 -6.43 10.48 14.15
C LEU A 28 -5.53 11.65 14.55
N SER A 29 -5.20 11.76 15.85
CA SER A 29 -4.27 12.78 16.32
C SER A 29 -2.83 12.44 15.91
N VAL A 30 -1.99 13.47 15.76
CA VAL A 30 -0.55 13.30 15.53
C VAL A 30 0.09 12.52 16.69
N GLU A 31 -0.40 12.72 17.91
CA GLU A 31 0.04 11.98 19.09
C GLU A 31 -0.25 10.48 18.98
N ALA A 32 -1.46 10.10 18.59
CA ALA A 32 -1.82 8.70 18.37
C ALA A 32 -1.02 8.07 17.22
N LEU A 33 -0.72 8.84 16.16
CA LEU A 33 0.14 8.40 15.08
C LEU A 33 1.58 8.13 15.56
N ASN A 34 2.16 9.06 16.30
CA ASN A 34 3.53 8.96 16.82
C ASN A 34 3.68 7.89 17.90
N SER A 35 2.59 7.57 18.61
CA SER A 35 2.55 6.55 19.66
C SER A 35 2.30 5.13 19.12
N PHE A 36 2.14 4.97 17.81
CA PHE A 36 1.92 3.67 17.19
C PHE A 36 3.11 2.72 17.46
N PRO A 37 2.91 1.57 18.13
CA PRO A 37 4.00 0.66 18.44
C PRO A 37 4.42 -0.10 17.18
N VAL A 38 5.51 0.35 16.55
CA VAL A 38 6.12 -0.34 15.40
C VAL A 38 6.93 -1.54 15.90
N PRO A 39 6.68 -2.77 15.41
CA PRO A 39 7.50 -3.93 15.75
C PRO A 39 8.93 -3.75 15.24
N ILE A 40 9.89 -3.84 16.15
CA ILE A 40 11.32 -3.75 15.84
C ILE A 40 11.83 -5.17 15.57
N ILE A 41 12.23 -5.42 14.33
CA ILE A 41 12.86 -6.67 13.89
C ILE A 41 14.27 -6.38 13.34
N PRO A 42 15.15 -7.37 13.17
CA PRO A 42 16.49 -7.17 12.62
C PRO A 42 16.48 -6.45 11.26
N LEU A 43 17.46 -5.55 11.02
CA LEU A 43 17.50 -4.73 9.81
C LEU A 43 17.53 -5.55 8.51
N HIS A 44 18.18 -6.71 8.52
CA HIS A 44 18.23 -7.58 7.34
C HIS A 44 16.84 -8.11 6.97
N GLU A 45 16.03 -8.52 7.95
CA GLU A 45 14.63 -8.94 7.73
C GLU A 45 13.76 -7.77 7.26
N GLN A 46 13.96 -6.57 7.82
CA GLN A 46 13.25 -5.37 7.35
C GLN A 46 13.53 -5.11 5.85
N LYS A 47 14.79 -5.25 5.43
CA LYS A 47 15.19 -5.09 4.02
C LYS A 47 14.55 -6.16 3.14
N GLN A 48 14.64 -7.43 3.53
CA GLN A 48 14.05 -8.55 2.79
C GLN A 48 12.54 -8.39 2.59
N ILE A 49 11.81 -8.04 3.65
CA ILE A 49 10.37 -7.74 3.55
C ILE A 49 10.14 -6.57 2.58
N GLY A 50 10.93 -5.49 2.71
CA GLY A 50 10.84 -4.35 1.79
C GLY A 50 11.03 -4.73 0.32
N GLU A 51 12.08 -5.50 0.03
CA GLU A 51 12.41 -5.96 -1.32
C GLU A 51 11.30 -6.80 -1.94
N ILE A 52 10.74 -7.75 -1.18
CA ILE A 52 9.65 -8.61 -1.65
C ILE A 52 8.42 -7.78 -2.03
N PHE A 53 7.94 -6.92 -1.13
CA PHE A 53 6.74 -6.11 -1.40
C PHE A 53 6.98 -5.11 -2.53
N SER A 54 8.16 -4.47 -2.58
CA SER A 54 8.51 -3.56 -3.69
C SER A 54 8.59 -4.28 -5.04
N ALA A 55 9.08 -5.52 -5.10
CA ALA A 55 9.09 -6.29 -6.33
C ALA A 55 7.66 -6.64 -6.80
N LEU A 56 6.77 -6.98 -5.87
CA LEU A 56 5.36 -7.24 -6.17
C LEU A 56 4.64 -5.99 -6.69
N ASP A 57 4.82 -4.85 -6.02
CA ASP A 57 4.21 -3.58 -6.43
C ASP A 57 4.63 -3.18 -7.84
N LYS A 58 5.93 -3.30 -8.17
CA LYS A 58 6.44 -3.06 -9.53
C LYS A 58 5.81 -3.98 -10.56
N LYS A 59 5.65 -5.27 -10.25
CA LYS A 59 5.01 -6.23 -11.16
C LYS A 59 3.53 -5.92 -11.39
N ILE A 60 2.81 -5.52 -10.34
CA ILE A 60 1.41 -5.10 -10.44
C ILE A 60 1.30 -3.86 -11.32
N GLU A 61 2.17 -2.88 -11.13
CA GLU A 61 2.19 -1.65 -11.91
C GLU A 61 2.47 -1.92 -13.39
N LEU A 62 3.47 -2.74 -13.70
CA LEU A 62 3.76 -3.17 -15.07
C LEU A 62 2.55 -3.87 -15.72
N ASN A 63 1.90 -4.78 -15.00
CA ASN A 63 0.70 -5.46 -15.49
C ASN A 63 -0.45 -4.48 -15.75
N ARG A 64 -0.63 -3.47 -14.91
CA ARG A 64 -1.64 -2.41 -15.12
C ARG A 64 -1.34 -1.60 -16.38
N GLN A 65 -0.08 -1.22 -16.60
CA GLN A 65 0.34 -0.49 -17.80
C GLN A 65 0.10 -1.32 -19.07
N ILE A 66 0.43 -2.62 -19.06
CA ILE A 66 0.15 -3.52 -20.17
C ILE A 66 -1.35 -3.58 -20.46
N ASN A 67 -2.18 -3.76 -19.43
CA ASN A 67 -3.65 -3.80 -19.56
C ASN A 67 -4.24 -2.48 -20.06
N GLN A 68 -3.66 -1.34 -19.70
CA GLN A 68 -4.09 -0.04 -20.23
C GLN A 68 -3.74 0.15 -21.71
N ASN A 69 -2.60 -0.40 -22.16
CA ASN A 69 -2.13 -0.27 -23.54
C ASN A 69 -2.75 -1.29 -24.51
N LEU A 70 -3.22 -2.43 -24.02
CA LEU A 70 -3.85 -3.49 -24.81
C LEU A 70 -5.02 -2.99 -25.71
N PRO A 71 -6.01 -2.23 -25.19
CA PRO A 71 -7.08 -1.67 -26.02
C PRO A 71 -6.62 -0.68 -27.10
N ILE A 72 -5.50 0.00 -26.88
CA ILE A 72 -4.93 0.98 -27.82
C ILE A 72 -4.31 0.23 -29.01
N LEU A 73 -3.58 -0.84 -28.74
CA LEU A 73 -2.99 -1.69 -29.77
C LEU A 73 -4.08 -2.32 -30.63
N ASP A 74 -5.10 -2.92 -30.02
CA ASP A 74 -6.23 -3.54 -30.75
C ASP A 74 -6.93 -2.54 -31.69
N ARG A 75 -7.22 -1.33 -31.20
CA ARG A 75 -7.81 -0.28 -32.04
C ARG A 75 -6.90 0.10 -33.21
N SER A 76 -5.60 0.22 -32.99
CA SER A 76 -4.62 0.54 -34.05
C SER A 76 -4.51 -0.56 -35.10
N TYR A 77 -4.66 -1.84 -34.74
CA TYR A 77 -4.64 -2.95 -35.70
C TYR A 77 -5.91 -2.95 -36.57
N ASN A 78 -7.08 -2.68 -35.98
CA ASN A 78 -8.34 -2.62 -36.70
C ASN A 78 -8.43 -1.47 -37.72
N TYR A 79 -7.73 -0.34 -37.51
CA TYR A 79 -7.67 0.76 -38.49
C TYR A 79 -6.64 0.53 -39.61
N ARG A 80 -5.79 -0.49 -39.51
CA ARG A 80 -4.73 -0.81 -40.48
C ARG A 80 -5.07 -2.00 -41.39
N SER A 81 -6.23 -2.63 -41.21
CA SER A 81 -6.77 -3.72 -42.03
C SER A 81 -7.96 -3.21 -42.84
#